data_AF-I0WGA0-F1
#
_entry.id   AF-I0WGA0-F1
#
_cell.length_a   1.000
_cell.length_b   1.000
_cell.length_c   1.000
_cell.angle_alpha   90.00
_cell.angle_beta   90.00
_cell.angle_gamma   90.00
#
_symmetry.space_group_name_H-M   'P 1'
#
loop_
_entity.id
_entity.type
_entity.pdbx_description
1 polymer ?
#
loop_
_entity_poly.entity_id
_entity_poly.type
_entity_poly.pdbx_seq_one_letter_code
_entity_poly.pdbx_strand_id
1 'polypeptide(L)'
;MAASDGVLCETVLGSLREPADFAGLPVVREHGVTLEAPDWAKRIHAEGGGYLFLDELTTSPPAVQAAMLAVALDLKVGDLQLPKGTRVIAGANPPDCAAGGYELEAPLANRFCHVEFTPSVDEWLDGMATGWATPPASRAVATDEQRVALVRSSITGYVQRNPEALDAFPSSAAQTGGAWPSRRTWAMLAAVLPHLRDDDNAAINAVVFGLIGEGTGVEFLEWRRNADLPDPVAVIENPETAFDWQSRPDLVWAVLSGVTAWAAGRGTVEAWRSAWGPLIAAAEAGAPDVAGAAARTLAKARPAKAVVPAAAKRFSPMLVAAGLVGEAA
;
A
#
# COMPACT_ATOMS: atom_id res chain seq x y z
N MET A 1 15.44 5.37 -14.80
CA MET A 1 14.99 5.93 -13.50
C MET A 1 16.17 6.36 -12.64
N ALA A 2 17.03 5.47 -12.16
CA ALA A 2 18.17 5.82 -11.31
C ALA A 2 19.07 6.94 -11.88
N ALA A 3 19.38 6.89 -13.18
CA ALA A 3 20.11 7.95 -13.87
C ALA A 3 19.37 9.31 -13.90
N SER A 4 18.03 9.29 -14.00
CA SER A 4 17.19 10.50 -13.94
C SER A 4 17.21 11.13 -12.55
N ASP A 5 17.17 10.27 -11.53
CA ASP A 5 17.17 10.66 -10.12
C ASP A 5 18.58 10.97 -9.59
N GLY A 6 19.63 10.68 -10.37
CA GLY A 6 21.03 10.86 -9.97
C GLY A 6 21.46 9.97 -8.80
N VAL A 7 20.87 8.77 -8.68
CA VAL A 7 21.14 7.81 -7.58
C VAL A 7 21.74 6.50 -8.10
N LEU A 8 22.37 5.74 -7.21
CA LEU A 8 22.92 4.42 -7.51
C LEU A 8 21.83 3.44 -8.01
N CYS A 9 22.20 2.62 -9.00
CA CYS A 9 21.46 1.43 -9.39
C CYS A 9 22.38 0.22 -9.28
N GLU A 10 22.06 -0.70 -8.38
CA GLU A 10 22.75 -1.98 -8.26
C GLU A 10 21.91 -3.07 -8.92
N THR A 11 22.45 -3.68 -9.96
CA THR A 11 21.83 -4.85 -10.60
C THR A 11 22.39 -6.13 -10.00
N VAL A 12 21.49 -6.98 -9.51
CA VAL A 12 21.81 -8.28 -8.96
C VAL A 12 21.08 -9.34 -9.79
N LEU A 13 21.84 -10.09 -10.59
CA LEU A 13 21.34 -11.21 -11.37
C LEU A 13 21.12 -12.41 -10.44
N GLY A 14 19.87 -12.76 -10.14
CA GLY A 14 19.56 -13.82 -9.18
C GLY A 14 20.04 -15.21 -9.61
N SER A 15 20.08 -15.47 -10.91
CA SER A 15 20.54 -16.73 -11.51
C SER A 15 22.02 -17.04 -11.29
N LEU A 16 22.83 -16.03 -10.96
CA LEU A 16 24.26 -16.16 -10.67
C LEU A 16 24.58 -16.18 -9.18
N ARG A 17 23.57 -16.33 -8.31
CA ARG A 17 23.70 -16.17 -6.86
C ARG A 17 23.35 -17.43 -6.09
N GLU A 18 23.93 -17.53 -4.91
CA GLU A 18 23.57 -18.51 -3.90
C GLU A 18 22.69 -17.89 -2.81
N PRO A 19 21.93 -18.67 -2.02
CA PRO A 19 21.12 -18.13 -0.93
C PRO A 19 21.91 -17.25 0.05
N ALA A 20 23.19 -17.58 0.30
CA ALA A 20 24.08 -16.82 1.17
C ALA A 20 24.40 -15.40 0.64
N ASP A 21 24.27 -15.16 -0.67
CA ASP A 21 24.42 -13.82 -1.25
C ASP A 21 23.26 -12.87 -0.88
N PHE A 22 22.19 -13.38 -0.26
CA PHE A 22 21.08 -12.57 0.27
C PHE A 22 20.95 -12.74 1.79
N ALA A 23 21.12 -13.97 2.29
CA ALA A 23 21.08 -14.28 3.71
C ALA A 23 22.34 -13.85 4.48
N GLY A 24 23.40 -13.42 3.79
CA GLY A 24 24.70 -13.07 4.36
C GLY A 24 25.61 -14.28 4.57
N LEU A 25 26.91 -14.07 4.42
CA LEU A 25 27.92 -15.09 4.65
C LEU A 25 28.24 -15.18 6.15
N PRO A 26 28.17 -16.37 6.78
CA PRO A 26 28.51 -16.51 8.18
C PRO A 26 30.01 -16.30 8.38
N VAL A 27 30.37 -15.22 9.07
CA VAL A 27 31.75 -14.87 9.42
C VAL A 27 31.91 -14.95 10.93
N VAL A 28 32.90 -15.73 11.38
CA VAL A 28 33.26 -15.78 12.80
C VAL A 28 33.96 -14.49 13.19
N ARG A 29 33.45 -13.82 14.21
CA ARG A 29 33.98 -12.62 14.84
C ARG A 29 34.31 -12.91 16.31
N GLU A 30 34.96 -11.96 16.98
CA GLU A 30 35.35 -12.11 18.39
C GLU A 30 34.15 -12.40 19.32
N HIS A 31 32.97 -11.89 19.01
CA HIS A 31 31.77 -12.01 19.84
C HIS A 31 30.69 -12.96 19.30
N GLY A 32 31.01 -13.78 18.30
CA GLY A 32 30.06 -14.75 17.72
C GLY A 32 30.11 -14.81 16.20
N VAL A 33 29.02 -15.20 15.57
CA VAL A 33 28.89 -15.27 14.11
C VAL A 33 28.05 -14.09 13.63
N THR A 34 28.54 -13.37 12.63
CA THR A 34 27.80 -12.32 11.91
C THR A 34 27.46 -12.80 10.51
N LEU A 35 26.26 -12.49 10.04
CA LEU A 35 25.87 -12.73 8.64
C LEU A 35 26.29 -11.51 7.81
N GLU A 36 27.51 -11.59 7.29
CA GLU A 36 28.14 -10.50 6.55
C GLU A 36 27.46 -10.29 5.19
N ALA A 37 26.97 -9.07 4.95
CA ALA A 37 26.36 -8.72 3.69
C ALA A 37 27.39 -8.66 2.54
N PRO A 38 27.00 -9.03 1.32
CA PRO A 38 27.84 -8.91 0.13
C PRO A 38 28.05 -7.44 -0.28
N ASP A 39 29.02 -7.22 -1.16
CA ASP A 39 29.45 -5.87 -1.55
C ASP A 39 28.36 -5.05 -2.22
N TRP A 40 27.44 -5.65 -2.99
CA TRP A 40 26.34 -4.91 -3.62
C TRP A 40 25.43 -4.26 -2.56
N ALA A 41 25.13 -4.97 -1.47
CA ALA A 41 24.30 -4.45 -0.39
C ALA A 41 25.01 -3.34 0.38
N LYS A 42 26.33 -3.50 0.60
CA LYS A 42 27.18 -2.49 1.24
C LYS A 42 27.25 -1.20 0.41
N ARG A 43 27.32 -1.28 -0.92
CA ARG A 43 27.32 -0.10 -1.80
C ARG A 43 26.03 0.70 -1.70
N ILE A 44 24.86 0.04 -1.78
CA ILE A 44 23.56 0.70 -1.57
C ILE A 44 23.49 1.36 -0.20
N HIS A 45 23.96 0.66 0.84
CA HIS A 45 23.96 1.19 2.19
C HIS A 45 24.85 2.44 2.32
N ALA A 46 26.04 2.43 1.73
CA ALA A 46 26.97 3.55 1.75
C ALA A 46 26.42 4.80 1.06
N GLU A 47 25.63 4.64 -0.01
CA GLU A 47 24.95 5.73 -0.72
C GLU A 47 23.66 6.21 -0.03
N GLY A 48 23.29 5.62 1.11
CA GLY A 48 22.05 5.98 1.83
C GLY A 48 20.76 5.55 1.13
N GLY A 49 20.86 4.69 0.11
CA GLY A 49 19.73 4.17 -0.68
C GLY A 49 20.04 4.13 -2.18
N GLY A 50 19.00 3.96 -2.99
CA GLY A 50 19.13 3.83 -4.44
C GLY A 50 18.15 2.81 -5.01
N TYR A 51 18.40 2.35 -6.23
CA TYR A 51 17.65 1.28 -6.86
C TYR A 51 18.40 -0.04 -6.70
N LEU A 52 17.70 -1.06 -6.21
CA LEU A 52 18.13 -2.46 -6.26
C LEU A 52 17.33 -3.15 -7.34
N PHE A 53 17.96 -3.51 -8.46
CA PHE A 53 17.34 -4.26 -9.52
C PHE A 53 17.67 -5.75 -9.38
N LEU A 54 16.71 -6.53 -8.90
CA LEU A 54 16.77 -7.99 -8.81
C LEU A 54 16.34 -8.57 -10.16
N ASP A 55 17.30 -8.78 -11.05
CA ASP A 55 17.01 -9.33 -12.37
C ASP A 55 16.93 -10.86 -12.30
N GLU A 56 16.27 -11.46 -13.29
CA GLU A 56 16.24 -12.92 -13.45
C GLU A 56 15.61 -13.65 -12.26
N LEU A 57 14.55 -13.05 -11.68
CA LEU A 57 13.89 -13.58 -10.49
C LEU A 57 13.27 -14.96 -10.74
N THR A 58 12.61 -15.13 -11.89
CA THR A 58 12.00 -16.41 -12.29
C THR A 58 13.00 -17.41 -12.85
N THR A 59 14.27 -17.06 -13.08
CA THR A 59 15.33 -18.05 -13.41
C THR A 59 16.17 -18.41 -12.19
N SER A 60 15.90 -17.79 -11.04
CA SER A 60 16.57 -18.09 -9.77
C SER A 60 15.98 -19.35 -9.11
N PRO A 61 16.81 -20.30 -8.63
CA PRO A 61 16.34 -21.47 -7.90
C PRO A 61 15.47 -21.11 -6.68
N PRO A 62 14.51 -21.96 -6.26
CA PRO A 62 13.59 -21.66 -5.15
C PRO A 62 14.28 -21.27 -3.84
N ALA A 63 15.43 -21.87 -3.53
CA ALA A 63 16.21 -21.51 -2.33
C ALA A 63 16.77 -20.07 -2.39
N VAL A 64 17.13 -19.60 -3.59
CA VAL A 64 17.60 -18.23 -3.82
C VAL A 64 16.42 -17.26 -3.70
N GLN A 65 15.28 -17.58 -4.31
CA GLN A 65 14.05 -16.80 -4.17
C GLN A 65 13.61 -16.66 -2.69
N ALA A 66 13.70 -17.76 -1.92
CA ALA A 66 13.39 -17.75 -0.50
C ALA A 66 14.32 -16.81 0.30
N ALA A 67 15.60 -16.74 -0.06
CA ALA A 67 16.55 -15.83 0.58
C ALA A 67 16.28 -14.36 0.25
N MET A 68 15.71 -14.07 -0.93
CA MET A 68 15.33 -12.72 -1.35
C MET A 68 14.10 -12.15 -0.61
N LEU A 69 13.32 -12.97 0.13
CA LEU A 69 12.11 -12.52 0.83
C LEU A 69 12.38 -11.36 1.81
N ALA A 70 13.47 -11.46 2.57
CA ALA A 70 13.90 -10.44 3.53
C ALA A 70 14.42 -9.17 2.82
N VAL A 71 14.94 -9.32 1.60
CA VAL A 71 15.44 -8.19 0.81
C VAL A 71 14.29 -7.40 0.19
N ALA A 72 13.31 -8.10 -0.40
CA ALA A 72 12.26 -7.50 -1.22
C ALA A 72 11.38 -6.50 -0.47
N LEU A 73 11.07 -6.76 0.81
CA LEU A 73 10.22 -5.89 1.62
C LEU A 73 10.89 -5.41 2.91
N ASP A 74 11.59 -6.31 3.62
CA ASP A 74 12.20 -5.98 4.91
C ASP A 74 13.54 -5.24 4.73
N LEU A 75 14.01 -5.08 3.48
CA LEU A 75 15.24 -4.39 3.12
C LEU A 75 16.46 -4.90 3.90
N LYS A 76 16.50 -6.21 4.20
CA LYS A 76 17.54 -6.81 5.03
C LYS A 76 18.36 -7.84 4.25
N VAL A 77 19.69 -7.71 4.30
CA VAL A 77 20.67 -8.59 3.65
C VAL A 77 21.69 -9.05 4.69
N GLY A 78 21.66 -10.33 5.07
CA GLY A 78 22.35 -10.78 6.27
C GLY A 78 21.97 -9.94 7.49
N ASP A 79 22.95 -9.44 8.23
CA ASP A 79 22.72 -8.54 9.37
C ASP A 79 22.66 -7.05 8.97
N LEU A 80 22.85 -6.73 7.68
CA LEU A 80 22.79 -5.36 7.18
C LEU A 80 21.36 -4.94 6.84
N GLN A 81 20.91 -3.84 7.43
CA GLN A 81 19.67 -3.16 7.03
C GLN A 81 19.98 -2.17 5.90
N LEU A 82 19.37 -2.36 4.74
CA LEU A 82 19.40 -1.38 3.66
C LEU A 82 18.59 -0.13 4.06
N PRO A 83 19.02 1.07 3.63
CA PRO A 83 18.32 2.31 3.95
C PRO A 83 16.89 2.33 3.41
N LYS A 84 15.97 3.03 4.10
CA LYS A 84 14.57 3.19 3.65
C LYS A 84 14.43 3.87 2.27
N GLY A 85 15.47 4.58 1.81
CA GLY A 85 15.54 5.14 0.47
C GLY A 85 15.80 4.10 -0.64
N THR A 86 15.95 2.82 -0.30
CA THR A 86 16.16 1.74 -1.26
C THR A 86 14.85 1.34 -1.93
N ARG A 87 14.84 1.34 -3.27
CA ARG A 87 13.71 0.96 -4.11
C ARG A 87 14.04 -0.36 -4.80
N VAL A 88 13.34 -1.42 -4.43
CA VAL A 88 13.53 -2.74 -5.03
C VAL A 88 12.66 -2.86 -6.28
N ILE A 89 13.28 -3.18 -7.41
CA ILE A 89 12.63 -3.51 -8.67
C ILE A 89 13.05 -4.93 -9.02
N ALA A 90 12.15 -5.75 -9.54
CA ALA A 90 12.48 -7.10 -9.98
C ALA A 90 12.15 -7.31 -11.45
N GLY A 91 13.05 -7.98 -12.16
CA GLY A 91 12.82 -8.51 -13.49
C GLY A 91 12.37 -9.96 -13.38
N ALA A 92 11.20 -10.28 -13.94
CA ALA A 92 10.65 -11.63 -13.97
C ALA A 92 10.10 -11.92 -15.36
N ASN A 93 10.53 -13.03 -15.95
CA ASN A 93 9.96 -13.51 -17.20
C ASN A 93 8.73 -14.37 -16.90
N PRO A 94 7.65 -14.26 -17.71
CA PRO A 94 6.52 -15.18 -17.65
C PRO A 94 6.99 -16.65 -17.71
N PRO A 95 6.43 -17.56 -16.89
CA PRO A 95 6.89 -18.96 -16.83
C PRO A 95 6.82 -19.70 -18.18
N ASP A 96 5.85 -19.36 -19.02
CA ASP A 96 5.65 -19.89 -20.37
C ASP A 96 6.70 -19.40 -21.38
N CYS A 97 7.31 -18.25 -21.11
CA CYS A 97 8.38 -17.66 -21.92
C CYS A 97 9.79 -17.99 -21.37
N ALA A 98 9.90 -18.37 -20.10
CA ALA A 98 11.18 -18.62 -19.45
C ALA A 98 11.67 -20.06 -19.72
N ALA A 99 12.69 -20.20 -20.57
CA ALA A 99 13.36 -21.49 -20.77
C ALA A 99 14.02 -21.95 -19.46
N GLY A 100 13.42 -22.93 -18.77
CA GLY A 100 13.90 -23.43 -17.49
C GLY A 100 13.59 -22.53 -16.28
N GLY A 101 12.59 -21.66 -16.39
CA GLY A 101 12.15 -20.79 -15.30
C GLY A 101 11.39 -21.55 -14.19
N TYR A 102 11.45 -20.99 -12.98
CA TYR A 102 10.65 -21.34 -11.81
C TYR A 102 9.49 -20.35 -11.68
N GLU A 103 8.33 -20.83 -11.24
CA GLU A 103 7.25 -19.94 -10.80
C GLU A 103 7.70 -19.15 -9.56
N LEU A 104 7.18 -17.94 -9.40
CA LEU A 104 7.39 -17.17 -8.18
C LEU A 104 6.58 -17.79 -7.05
N GLU A 105 7.24 -18.07 -5.93
CA GLU A 105 6.55 -18.50 -4.72
C GLU A 105 5.60 -17.41 -4.21
N ALA A 106 4.39 -17.80 -3.80
CA ALA A 106 3.32 -16.87 -3.42
C ALA A 106 3.74 -15.81 -2.37
N PRO A 107 4.56 -16.15 -1.35
CA PRO A 107 5.05 -15.15 -0.40
C PRO A 107 5.93 -14.09 -1.05
N LEU A 108 6.74 -14.43 -2.06
CA LEU A 108 7.58 -13.48 -2.78
C LEU A 108 6.73 -12.63 -3.72
N ALA A 109 5.85 -13.27 -4.50
CA ALA A 109 4.95 -12.60 -5.43
C ALA A 109 4.13 -11.49 -4.73
N ASN A 110 3.56 -11.78 -3.56
CA ASN A 110 2.73 -10.82 -2.83
C ASN A 110 3.50 -9.66 -2.16
N ARG A 111 4.83 -9.59 -2.31
CA ARG A 111 5.68 -8.46 -1.87
C ARG A 111 5.92 -7.43 -2.99
N PHE A 112 5.54 -7.72 -4.22
CA PHE A 112 5.74 -6.84 -5.37
C PHE A 112 4.42 -6.30 -5.93
N CYS A 113 4.50 -5.13 -6.57
CA CYS A 113 3.50 -4.68 -7.53
C CYS A 113 3.88 -5.26 -8.89
N HIS A 114 3.03 -6.11 -9.46
CA HIS A 114 3.26 -6.75 -10.75
C HIS A 114 2.86 -5.81 -11.87
N VAL A 115 3.79 -5.44 -12.73
CA VAL A 115 3.51 -4.60 -13.90
C VAL A 115 3.91 -5.41 -15.13
N GLU A 116 2.93 -5.68 -15.99
CA GLU A 116 3.21 -6.28 -17.28
C GLU A 116 3.93 -5.24 -18.16
N PHE A 117 5.11 -5.62 -18.65
CA PHE A 117 5.94 -4.73 -19.47
C PHE A 117 5.98 -5.25 -20.90
N THR A 118 5.06 -4.72 -21.72
CA THR A 118 4.90 -5.09 -23.13
C THR A 118 5.03 -3.84 -24.00
N PRO A 119 6.26 -3.32 -24.21
CA PRO A 119 6.48 -2.13 -25.01
C PRO A 119 6.02 -2.36 -26.45
N SER A 120 5.33 -1.36 -27.02
CA SER A 120 4.89 -1.35 -28.41
C SER A 120 6.07 -1.25 -29.39
N VAL A 121 5.81 -1.60 -30.65
CA VAL A 121 6.80 -1.45 -31.73
C VAL A 121 7.24 0.01 -31.86
N ASP A 122 6.32 0.96 -31.74
CA ASP A 122 6.61 2.39 -31.84
C ASP A 122 7.49 2.86 -30.68
N GLU A 123 7.20 2.44 -29.44
CA GLU A 123 8.07 2.75 -28.28
C GLU A 123 9.48 2.17 -28.43
N TRP A 124 9.58 0.97 -29.00
CA TRP A 124 10.89 0.36 -29.30
C TRP A 124 11.64 1.12 -30.39
N LEU A 125 10.95 1.52 -31.47
CA LEU A 125 11.54 2.31 -32.56
C LEU A 125 12.02 3.67 -32.06
N ASP A 126 11.21 4.37 -31.28
CA ASP A 126 11.55 5.66 -30.68
C ASP A 126 12.75 5.53 -29.73
N GLY A 127 12.74 4.52 -28.87
CA GLY A 127 13.86 4.22 -27.97
C GLY A 127 15.15 3.92 -28.72
N MET A 128 15.08 3.09 -29.75
CA MET A 128 16.23 2.77 -30.60
C MET A 128 16.75 4.02 -31.35
N ALA A 129 15.86 4.85 -31.89
CA ALA A 129 16.23 6.06 -32.62
C ALA A 129 16.86 7.13 -31.72
N THR A 130 16.44 7.20 -30.45
CA THR A 130 16.90 8.20 -29.47
C THR A 130 18.01 7.71 -28.56
N GLY A 131 18.44 6.45 -28.70
CA GLY A 131 19.48 5.85 -27.86
C GLY A 131 19.03 5.59 -26.42
N TRP A 132 17.73 5.32 -26.21
CA TRP A 132 17.14 5.05 -24.90
C TRP A 132 17.38 6.19 -23.91
N ALA A 133 17.32 7.43 -24.40
CA ALA A 133 17.51 8.61 -23.59
C ALA A 133 16.58 8.59 -22.37
N THR A 134 17.10 9.04 -21.23
CA THR A 134 16.38 8.93 -19.96
C THR A 134 15.12 9.80 -19.98
N PRO A 135 13.90 9.23 -19.83
CA PRO A 135 12.70 10.03 -19.74
C PRO A 135 12.70 10.87 -18.44
N PRO A 136 11.98 12.00 -18.42
CA PRO A 136 11.89 12.86 -17.24
C PRO A 136 11.38 12.10 -16.01
N ALA A 137 11.82 12.55 -14.84
CA ALA A 137 11.46 12.00 -13.54
C ALA A 137 9.93 11.97 -13.35
N SER A 138 9.46 10.85 -12.81
CA SER A 138 8.09 10.49 -12.40
C SER A 138 6.94 11.49 -12.69
N ARG A 139 5.85 10.98 -13.28
CA ARG A 139 4.57 11.70 -13.40
C ARG A 139 3.73 11.72 -12.11
N ALA A 140 4.27 11.21 -11.00
CA ALA A 140 3.58 11.18 -9.72
C ALA A 140 3.29 12.59 -9.18
N VAL A 141 2.20 12.71 -8.44
CA VAL A 141 1.83 13.95 -7.74
C VAL A 141 2.28 13.91 -6.29
N ALA A 142 2.51 15.09 -5.72
CA ALA A 142 2.60 15.23 -4.28
C ALA A 142 1.26 14.79 -3.67
N THR A 143 1.34 13.94 -2.64
CA THR A 143 0.15 13.53 -1.89
C THR A 143 -0.05 14.44 -0.68
N ASP A 144 -1.27 14.46 -0.16
CA ASP A 144 -1.64 15.10 1.08
C ASP A 144 -2.53 14.18 1.92
N GLU A 145 -2.84 14.60 3.14
CA GLU A 145 -3.63 13.80 4.07
C GLU A 145 -5.08 13.60 3.61
N GLN A 146 -5.62 14.48 2.77
CA GLN A 146 -6.97 14.35 2.20
C GLN A 146 -7.01 13.23 1.17
N ARG A 147 -6.07 13.23 0.20
CA ARG A 147 -5.92 12.17 -0.81
C ARG A 147 -5.68 10.81 -0.15
N VAL A 148 -4.82 10.77 0.86
CA VAL A 148 -4.55 9.52 1.63
C VAL A 148 -5.81 9.03 2.33
N ALA A 149 -6.57 9.91 2.99
CA ALA A 149 -7.80 9.54 3.68
C ALA A 149 -8.89 9.05 2.71
N LEU A 150 -9.05 9.74 1.57
CA LEU A 150 -10.00 9.36 0.52
C LEU A 150 -9.68 7.96 -0.03
N VAL A 151 -8.43 7.70 -0.43
CA VAL A 151 -8.02 6.36 -0.91
C VAL A 151 -8.24 5.29 0.14
N ARG A 152 -7.85 5.54 1.40
CA ARG A 152 -8.08 4.60 2.49
C ARG A 152 -9.57 4.30 2.68
N SER A 153 -10.43 5.32 2.65
CA SER A 153 -11.88 5.12 2.73
C SER A 153 -12.44 4.29 1.60
N SER A 154 -11.97 4.53 0.36
CA SER A 154 -12.39 3.73 -0.79
C SER A 154 -12.00 2.26 -0.62
N ILE A 155 -10.76 1.98 -0.22
CA ILE A 155 -10.29 0.60 0.00
C ILE A 155 -11.08 -0.05 1.13
N THR A 156 -11.20 0.61 2.28
CA THR A 156 -11.90 0.03 3.42
C THR A 156 -13.38 -0.17 3.13
N GLY A 157 -14.01 0.75 2.39
CA GLY A 157 -15.43 0.66 2.03
C GLY A 157 -15.71 -0.50 1.07
N TYR A 158 -14.84 -0.69 0.07
CA TYR A 158 -14.92 -1.85 -0.81
C TYR A 158 -14.75 -3.17 -0.04
N VAL A 159 -13.74 -3.27 0.82
CA VAL A 159 -13.48 -4.49 1.61
C VAL A 159 -14.59 -4.75 2.63
N GLN A 160 -15.20 -3.72 3.21
CA GLN A 160 -16.34 -3.90 4.10
C GLN A 160 -17.53 -4.52 3.34
N ARG A 161 -17.77 -4.07 2.10
CA ARG A 161 -18.83 -4.60 1.23
C ARG A 161 -18.53 -5.99 0.70
N ASN A 162 -17.25 -6.30 0.45
CA ASN A 162 -16.78 -7.57 -0.11
C ASN A 162 -15.68 -8.18 0.80
N PRO A 163 -16.02 -8.69 2.01
CA PRO A 163 -15.04 -9.16 2.98
C PRO A 163 -14.12 -10.27 2.46
N GLU A 164 -14.60 -11.09 1.53
CA GLU A 164 -13.86 -12.14 0.84
C GLU A 164 -12.67 -11.59 0.03
N ALA A 165 -12.71 -10.32 -0.38
CA ALA A 165 -11.62 -9.67 -1.10
C ALA A 165 -10.45 -9.24 -0.19
N LEU A 166 -10.57 -9.34 1.15
CA LEU A 166 -9.49 -8.94 2.06
C LEU A 166 -8.25 -9.83 1.92
N ASP A 167 -8.47 -11.15 1.89
CA ASP A 167 -7.44 -12.18 1.84
C ASP A 167 -7.90 -13.29 0.88
N ALA A 168 -7.87 -12.98 -0.42
CA ALA A 168 -8.34 -13.85 -1.50
C ALA A 168 -7.17 -14.60 -2.15
N PHE A 169 -6.64 -15.59 -1.42
CA PHE A 169 -5.54 -16.42 -1.94
C PHE A 169 -6.00 -17.26 -3.14
N PRO A 170 -5.28 -17.24 -4.29
CA PRO A 170 -5.67 -18.02 -5.46
C PRO A 170 -5.66 -19.53 -5.22
N SER A 171 -6.56 -20.26 -5.88
CA SER A 171 -6.67 -21.71 -5.75
C SER A 171 -5.76 -22.51 -6.69
N SER A 172 -5.16 -21.85 -7.70
CA SER A 172 -4.30 -22.48 -8.69
C SER A 172 -2.85 -21.99 -8.59
N ALA A 173 -1.89 -22.90 -8.69
CA ALA A 173 -0.45 -22.59 -8.57
C ALA A 173 0.01 -21.51 -9.57
N ALA A 174 -0.48 -21.57 -10.81
CA ALA A 174 -0.15 -20.57 -11.83
C ALA A 174 -0.55 -19.13 -11.42
N GLN A 175 -1.61 -18.96 -10.62
CA GLN A 175 -2.08 -17.65 -10.17
C GLN A 175 -1.39 -17.19 -8.88
N THR A 176 -0.84 -18.10 -8.07
CA THR A 176 -0.20 -17.72 -6.80
C THR A 176 1.11 -16.96 -6.99
N GLY A 177 1.77 -17.13 -8.15
CA GLY A 177 2.97 -16.38 -8.55
C GLY A 177 2.70 -14.95 -9.05
N GLY A 178 1.44 -14.55 -9.18
CA GLY A 178 1.03 -13.21 -9.62
C GLY A 178 0.52 -12.30 -8.49
N ALA A 179 -0.19 -11.24 -8.88
CA ALA A 179 -0.86 -10.32 -7.96
C ALA A 179 -2.17 -10.90 -7.42
N TRP A 180 -2.43 -10.72 -6.13
CA TRP A 180 -3.68 -11.15 -5.49
C TRP A 180 -3.96 -10.37 -4.20
N PRO A 181 -5.24 -10.28 -3.77
CA PRO A 181 -5.63 -9.51 -2.59
C PRO A 181 -5.15 -10.14 -1.29
N SER A 182 -4.39 -9.36 -0.51
CA SER A 182 -4.04 -9.68 0.86
C SER A 182 -4.03 -8.39 1.66
N ARG A 183 -4.07 -8.50 2.99
CA ARG A 183 -3.82 -7.35 3.88
C ARG A 183 -2.58 -6.53 3.49
N ARG A 184 -1.53 -7.19 2.98
CA ARG A 184 -0.30 -6.54 2.54
C ARG A 184 -0.52 -5.74 1.26
N THR A 185 -1.10 -6.34 0.23
CA THR A 185 -1.27 -5.67 -1.06
C THR A 185 -2.30 -4.56 -0.99
N TRP A 186 -3.33 -4.69 -0.14
CA TRP A 186 -4.22 -3.58 0.21
C TRP A 186 -3.49 -2.42 0.89
N ALA A 187 -2.58 -2.71 1.83
CA ALA A 187 -1.77 -1.68 2.48
C ALA A 187 -0.80 -1.00 1.50
N MET A 188 -0.19 -1.76 0.58
CA MET A 188 0.66 -1.23 -0.48
C MET A 188 -0.16 -0.36 -1.45
N LEU A 189 -1.36 -0.78 -1.82
CA LEU A 189 -2.24 -0.02 -2.71
C LEU A 189 -2.65 1.30 -2.06
N ALA A 190 -2.99 1.28 -0.77
CA ALA A 190 -3.28 2.48 0.01
C ALA A 190 -2.10 3.45 0.11
N ALA A 191 -0.86 2.95 0.01
CA ALA A 191 0.35 3.77 0.04
C ALA A 191 0.68 4.39 -1.33
N VAL A 192 0.43 3.67 -2.44
CA VAL A 192 0.82 4.11 -3.79
C VAL A 192 -0.25 4.96 -4.47
N LEU A 193 -1.52 4.55 -4.39
CA LEU A 193 -2.62 5.16 -5.14
C LEU A 193 -2.79 6.69 -4.90
N PRO A 194 -2.54 7.25 -3.69
CA PRO A 194 -2.61 8.71 -3.47
C PRO A 194 -1.60 9.53 -4.31
N HIS A 195 -0.50 8.91 -4.75
CA HIS A 195 0.54 9.54 -5.56
C HIS A 195 0.27 9.53 -7.07
N LEU A 196 -0.79 8.86 -7.50
CA LEU A 196 -1.18 8.82 -8.90
C LEU A 196 -2.11 9.99 -9.21
N ARG A 197 -2.02 10.50 -10.44
CA ARG A 197 -2.95 11.50 -10.95
C ARG A 197 -4.30 10.86 -11.20
N ASP A 198 -5.36 11.58 -10.91
CA ASP A 198 -6.73 11.06 -11.05
C ASP A 198 -7.13 10.83 -12.52
N ASP A 199 -6.46 11.49 -13.46
CA ASP A 199 -6.65 11.34 -14.91
C ASP A 199 -5.77 10.25 -15.55
N ASP A 200 -4.83 9.66 -14.80
CA ASP A 200 -3.90 8.66 -15.30
C ASP A 200 -4.43 7.23 -15.09
N ASN A 201 -5.48 6.89 -15.86
CA ASN A 201 -6.14 5.58 -15.78
C ASN A 201 -5.16 4.41 -16.03
N ALA A 202 -4.15 4.61 -16.88
CA ALA A 202 -3.15 3.58 -17.15
C ALA A 202 -2.33 3.26 -15.90
N ALA A 203 -1.81 4.29 -15.21
CA ALA A 203 -1.08 4.09 -13.95
C ALA A 203 -1.97 3.52 -12.85
N ILE A 204 -3.22 4.00 -12.74
CA ILE A 204 -4.19 3.49 -11.75
C ILE A 204 -4.47 1.99 -11.98
N ASN A 205 -4.77 1.60 -13.23
CA ASN A 205 -5.02 0.20 -13.56
C ASN A 205 -3.78 -0.66 -13.30
N ALA A 206 -2.59 -0.19 -13.68
CA ALA A 206 -1.34 -0.92 -13.47
C ALA A 206 -1.09 -1.23 -11.98
N VAL A 207 -1.24 -0.25 -11.09
CA VAL A 207 -1.00 -0.49 -9.65
C VAL A 207 -2.12 -1.28 -8.98
N VAL A 208 -3.37 -1.08 -9.40
CA VAL A 208 -4.50 -1.82 -8.85
C VAL A 208 -4.41 -3.28 -9.25
N PHE A 209 -4.30 -3.58 -10.54
CA PHE A 209 -4.18 -4.96 -11.02
C PHE A 209 -2.88 -5.61 -10.55
N GLY A 210 -1.79 -4.83 -10.51
CA GLY A 210 -0.50 -5.29 -10.06
C GLY A 210 -0.38 -5.61 -8.58
N LEU A 211 -1.26 -5.08 -7.73
CA LEU A 211 -1.24 -5.35 -6.29
C LEU A 211 -2.33 -6.35 -5.88
N ILE A 212 -3.57 -6.15 -6.33
CA ILE A 212 -4.72 -6.94 -5.88
C ILE A 212 -5.27 -7.88 -6.97
N GLY A 213 -4.62 -7.96 -8.13
CA GLY A 213 -5.07 -8.79 -9.24
C GLY A 213 -6.16 -8.14 -10.08
N GLU A 214 -6.30 -8.57 -11.32
CA GLU A 214 -7.24 -7.99 -12.29
C GLU A 214 -8.71 -8.16 -11.86
N GLY A 215 -9.12 -9.36 -11.45
CA GLY A 215 -10.51 -9.64 -11.08
C GLY A 215 -11.03 -8.73 -9.96
N THR A 216 -10.38 -8.74 -8.80
CA THR A 216 -10.71 -7.85 -7.68
C THR A 216 -10.46 -6.39 -8.04
N GLY A 217 -9.44 -6.11 -8.85
CA GLY A 217 -9.13 -4.75 -9.29
C GLY A 217 -10.22 -4.09 -10.10
N VAL A 218 -10.83 -4.81 -11.05
CA VAL A 218 -11.95 -4.32 -11.87
C VAL A 218 -13.14 -3.97 -10.98
N GLU A 219 -13.52 -4.89 -10.09
CA GLU A 219 -14.63 -4.68 -9.15
C GLU A 219 -14.37 -3.50 -8.20
N PHE A 220 -13.14 -3.38 -7.68
CA PHE A 220 -12.75 -2.27 -6.81
C PHE A 220 -12.84 -0.93 -7.55
N LEU A 221 -12.34 -0.84 -8.77
CA LEU A 221 -12.37 0.39 -9.57
C LEU A 221 -13.81 0.78 -9.95
N GLU A 222 -14.64 -0.19 -10.32
CA GLU A 222 -16.06 0.04 -10.60
C GLU A 222 -16.79 0.51 -9.34
N TRP A 223 -16.59 -0.16 -8.19
CA TRP A 223 -17.16 0.27 -6.93
C TRP A 223 -16.70 1.68 -6.56
N ARG A 224 -15.40 1.99 -6.69
CA ARG A 224 -14.86 3.31 -6.35
C ARG A 224 -15.49 4.42 -7.20
N ARG A 225 -15.69 4.16 -8.50
CA ARG A 225 -16.36 5.10 -9.42
C ARG A 225 -17.82 5.31 -9.04
N ASN A 226 -18.54 4.24 -8.71
CA ASN A 226 -19.96 4.29 -8.37
C ASN A 226 -20.21 4.83 -6.95
N ALA A 227 -19.25 4.64 -6.04
CA ALA A 227 -19.34 5.13 -4.67
C ALA A 227 -19.18 6.65 -4.59
N ASP A 228 -18.42 7.24 -5.54
CA ASP A 228 -18.22 8.68 -5.70
C ASP A 228 -18.05 9.40 -4.35
N LEU A 229 -17.12 8.88 -3.53
CA LEU A 229 -17.00 9.30 -2.14
C LEU A 229 -16.57 10.77 -2.07
N PRO A 230 -17.25 11.60 -1.27
CA PRO A 230 -16.88 13.00 -1.08
C PRO A 230 -15.53 13.14 -0.35
N ASP A 231 -14.87 14.29 -0.55
CA ASP A 231 -13.68 14.66 0.23
C ASP A 231 -14.00 14.66 1.73
N PRO A 232 -13.25 13.91 2.57
CA PRO A 232 -13.43 13.92 4.02
C PRO A 232 -13.48 15.32 4.65
N VAL A 233 -12.71 16.28 4.13
CA VAL A 233 -12.72 17.67 4.64
C VAL A 233 -13.99 18.39 4.26
N ALA A 234 -14.49 18.24 3.04
CA ALA A 234 -15.77 18.81 2.64
C ALA A 234 -16.92 18.28 3.52
N VAL A 235 -16.86 16.99 3.88
CA VAL A 235 -17.81 16.36 4.81
C VAL A 235 -17.68 16.93 6.21
N ILE A 236 -16.47 17.19 6.70
CA ILE A 236 -16.25 17.81 8.02
C ILE A 236 -16.72 19.26 8.06
N GLU A 237 -16.48 20.03 7.00
CA GLU A 237 -16.87 21.45 6.91
C GLU A 237 -18.38 21.61 6.74
N ASN A 238 -19.04 20.69 6.04
CA ASN A 238 -20.48 20.73 5.79
C ASN A 238 -21.17 19.39 6.13
N PRO A 239 -21.20 18.99 7.43
CA PRO A 239 -21.67 17.67 7.84
C PRO A 239 -23.09 17.34 7.42
N GLU A 240 -23.97 18.34 7.28
CA GLU A 240 -25.38 18.10 6.96
C GLU A 240 -25.66 18.02 5.45
N THR A 241 -24.77 18.55 4.60
CA THR A 241 -25.07 18.76 3.17
C THR A 241 -24.05 18.18 2.20
N ALA A 242 -22.83 17.87 2.66
CA ALA A 242 -21.79 17.32 1.79
C ALA A 242 -22.04 15.87 1.36
N PHE A 243 -22.94 15.15 2.04
CA PHE A 243 -23.28 13.76 1.75
C PHE A 243 -24.70 13.45 2.22
N ASP A 244 -25.42 12.62 1.47
CA ASP A 244 -26.73 12.12 1.87
C ASP A 244 -26.60 10.94 2.84
N TRP A 245 -26.79 11.21 4.13
CA TRP A 245 -26.71 10.19 5.19
C TRP A 245 -27.81 9.12 5.13
N GLN A 246 -28.85 9.30 4.30
CA GLN A 246 -29.86 8.27 4.03
C GLN A 246 -29.47 7.34 2.87
N SER A 247 -28.30 7.58 2.26
CA SER A 247 -27.70 6.67 1.29
C SER A 247 -27.44 5.28 1.87
N ARG A 248 -27.10 4.34 0.99
CA ARG A 248 -26.84 2.95 1.38
C ARG A 248 -25.83 2.86 2.54
N PRO A 249 -26.02 1.95 3.51
CA PRO A 249 -25.14 1.85 4.69
C PRO A 249 -23.65 1.65 4.40
N ASP A 250 -23.30 0.99 3.29
CA ASP A 250 -21.90 0.81 2.87
C ASP A 250 -21.24 2.14 2.46
N LEU A 251 -21.99 3.04 1.82
CA LEU A 251 -21.50 4.37 1.46
C LEU A 251 -21.35 5.26 2.70
N VAL A 252 -22.35 5.26 3.59
CA VAL A 252 -22.28 5.98 4.88
C VAL A 252 -21.06 5.52 5.66
N TRP A 253 -20.81 4.22 5.73
CA TRP A 253 -19.66 3.66 6.43
C TRP A 253 -18.33 4.07 5.78
N ALA A 254 -18.24 4.05 4.45
CA ALA A 254 -17.04 4.48 3.74
C ALA A 254 -16.73 5.96 4.00
N VAL A 255 -17.74 6.84 3.93
CA VAL A 255 -17.58 8.27 4.21
C VAL A 255 -17.11 8.52 5.65
N LEU A 256 -17.76 7.91 6.65
CA LEU A 256 -17.36 8.08 8.05
C LEU A 256 -15.97 7.47 8.34
N SER A 257 -15.59 6.41 7.63
CA SER A 257 -14.24 5.85 7.69
C SER A 257 -13.20 6.80 7.11
N GLY A 258 -13.54 7.53 6.03
CA GLY A 258 -12.69 8.60 5.47
C GLY A 258 -12.48 9.76 6.43
N VAL A 259 -13.55 10.25 7.04
CA VAL A 259 -13.49 11.28 8.10
C VAL A 259 -12.59 10.83 9.25
N THR A 260 -12.74 9.59 9.69
CA THR A 260 -11.93 9.02 10.78
C THR A 260 -10.47 8.86 10.38
N ALA A 261 -10.20 8.38 9.17
CA ALA A 261 -8.85 8.20 8.63
C ALA A 261 -8.12 9.54 8.47
N TRP A 262 -8.82 10.58 8.02
CA TRP A 262 -8.29 11.94 7.93
C TRP A 262 -7.90 12.48 9.32
N ALA A 263 -8.78 12.35 10.31
CA ALA A 263 -8.51 12.83 11.66
C ALA A 263 -7.34 12.09 12.32
N ALA A 264 -7.29 10.77 12.14
CA ALA A 264 -6.18 9.94 12.62
C ALA A 264 -4.85 10.28 11.92
N GLY A 265 -4.89 10.60 10.62
CA GLY A 265 -3.72 11.04 9.85
C GLY A 265 -3.16 12.38 10.33
N ARG A 266 -4.04 13.38 10.53
CA ARG A 266 -3.67 14.70 11.10
C ARG A 266 -3.08 14.58 12.49
N GLY A 267 -3.65 13.72 13.33
CA GLY A 267 -3.22 13.52 14.72
C GLY A 267 -3.36 14.74 15.64
N THR A 268 -4.02 15.82 15.19
CA THR A 268 -4.21 17.04 15.98
C THR A 268 -5.51 17.00 16.78
N VAL A 269 -5.55 17.75 17.89
CA VAL A 269 -6.78 17.88 18.70
C VAL A 269 -7.92 18.51 17.90
N GLU A 270 -7.61 19.47 17.03
CA GLU A 270 -8.59 20.15 16.18
C GLU A 270 -9.23 19.20 15.17
N ALA A 271 -8.41 18.46 14.41
CA ALA A 271 -8.89 17.49 13.43
C ALA A 271 -9.73 16.38 14.09
N TRP A 272 -9.29 15.89 15.25
CA TRP A 272 -10.04 14.90 16.00
C TRP A 272 -11.39 15.43 16.51
N ARG A 273 -11.46 16.71 16.90
CA ARG A 273 -12.71 17.33 17.36
C ARG A 273 -13.69 17.57 16.21
N SER A 274 -13.21 18.08 15.07
CA SER A 274 -14.05 18.39 13.92
C SER A 274 -14.66 17.13 13.28
N ALA A 275 -13.93 16.01 13.32
CA ALA A 275 -14.40 14.72 12.82
C ALA A 275 -15.67 14.18 13.52
N TRP A 276 -16.01 14.66 14.73
CA TRP A 276 -17.25 14.25 15.38
C TRP A 276 -18.50 14.78 14.67
N GLY A 277 -18.42 15.91 13.94
CA GLY A 277 -19.57 16.52 13.25
C GLY A 277 -20.25 15.58 12.25
N PRO A 278 -19.53 14.97 11.31
CA PRO A 278 -20.11 13.99 10.37
C PRO A 278 -20.73 12.76 11.05
N LEU A 279 -20.08 12.22 12.08
CA LEU A 279 -20.60 11.07 12.83
C LEU A 279 -21.95 11.39 13.50
N ILE A 280 -22.05 12.62 13.99
CA ILE A 280 -23.25 13.18 14.61
C ILE A 280 -24.38 13.33 13.58
N ALA A 281 -24.08 13.96 12.44
CA ALA A 281 -25.05 14.20 11.38
C ALA A 281 -25.60 12.87 10.83
N ALA A 282 -24.73 11.88 10.62
CA ALA A 282 -25.12 10.54 10.20
C ALA A 282 -26.06 9.86 11.21
N ALA A 283 -25.77 9.97 12.51
CA ALA A 283 -26.62 9.39 13.55
C ALA A 283 -28.01 10.04 13.61
N GLU A 284 -28.09 11.37 13.48
CA GLU A 284 -29.34 12.14 13.47
C GLU A 284 -30.18 11.88 12.22
N ALA A 285 -29.53 11.63 11.09
CA ALA A 285 -30.18 11.33 9.82
C ALA A 285 -30.64 9.87 9.65
N GLY A 286 -30.44 9.02 10.67
CA GLY A 286 -30.97 7.65 10.70
C GLY A 286 -29.94 6.53 10.54
N ALA A 287 -28.64 6.81 10.66
CA ALA A 287 -27.56 5.81 10.59
C ALA A 287 -26.77 5.63 11.93
N PRO A 288 -27.43 5.43 13.09
CA PRO A 288 -26.77 5.42 14.40
C PRO A 288 -25.78 4.27 14.58
N ASP A 289 -26.03 3.10 13.99
CA ASP A 289 -25.14 1.93 14.11
C ASP A 289 -23.82 2.14 13.38
N VAL A 290 -23.89 2.71 12.17
CA VAL A 290 -22.72 3.03 11.34
C VAL A 290 -21.90 4.15 11.99
N ALA A 291 -22.57 5.20 12.44
CA ALA A 291 -21.96 6.28 13.21
C ALA A 291 -21.28 5.76 14.49
N GLY A 292 -21.90 4.79 15.16
CA GLY A 292 -21.37 4.16 16.35
C GLY A 292 -20.08 3.36 16.12
N ALA A 293 -20.00 2.64 15.00
CA ALA A 293 -18.79 1.94 14.59
C ALA A 293 -17.64 2.93 14.31
N ALA A 294 -17.92 4.00 13.57
CA ALA A 294 -16.95 5.07 13.31
C ALA A 294 -16.51 5.78 14.60
N ALA A 295 -17.44 6.05 15.52
CA ALA A 295 -17.16 6.67 16.81
C ALA A 295 -16.14 5.86 17.63
N ARG A 296 -16.23 4.53 17.60
CA ARG A 296 -15.27 3.63 18.27
C ARG A 296 -13.87 3.74 17.67
N THR A 297 -13.76 3.85 16.35
CA THR A 297 -12.47 4.00 15.66
C THR A 297 -11.87 5.38 15.91
N LEU A 298 -12.66 6.44 15.80
CA LEU A 298 -12.25 7.81 16.10
C LEU A 298 -11.82 7.97 17.57
N ALA A 299 -12.52 7.31 18.48
CA ALA A 299 -12.16 7.22 19.89
C ALA A 299 -10.74 6.67 20.10
N LYS A 300 -10.40 5.55 19.43
CA LYS A 300 -9.05 4.95 19.53
C LYS A 300 -7.94 5.85 18.96
N ALA A 301 -8.28 6.74 18.03
CA ALA A 301 -7.36 7.70 17.42
C ALA A 301 -7.21 9.02 18.23
N ARG A 302 -7.72 9.09 19.47
CA ARG A 302 -7.71 10.30 20.30
C ARG A 302 -6.27 10.76 20.62
N PRO A 303 -5.90 12.02 20.31
CA PRO A 303 -4.65 12.60 20.78
C PRO A 303 -4.61 12.72 22.31
N ALA A 304 -3.45 12.49 22.94
CA ALA A 304 -3.32 12.40 24.40
C ALA A 304 -3.90 13.59 25.19
N LYS A 305 -3.91 14.80 24.62
CA LYS A 305 -4.41 16.04 25.25
C LYS A 305 -5.85 16.39 24.85
N ALA A 306 -6.50 15.61 24.00
CA ALA A 306 -7.84 15.94 23.53
C ALA A 306 -8.88 15.68 24.63
N VAL A 307 -9.76 16.65 24.88
CA VAL A 307 -10.94 16.47 25.75
C VAL A 307 -12.12 16.05 24.88
N VAL A 308 -12.85 15.02 25.31
CA VAL A 308 -14.03 14.52 24.61
C VAL A 308 -15.10 15.62 24.50
N PRO A 309 -15.54 16.00 23.28
CA PRO A 309 -16.55 17.04 23.11
C PRO A 309 -17.87 16.65 23.77
N ALA A 310 -18.62 17.63 24.28
CA ALA A 310 -19.95 17.37 24.83
C ALA A 310 -20.88 16.69 23.81
N ALA A 311 -20.77 17.06 22.54
CA ALA A 311 -21.54 16.48 21.45
C ALA A 311 -21.25 14.98 21.19
N ALA A 312 -20.08 14.49 21.60
CA ALA A 312 -19.69 13.08 21.52
C ALA A 312 -20.28 12.24 22.66
N LYS A 313 -20.79 12.85 23.74
CA LYS A 313 -21.40 12.14 24.89
C LYS A 313 -22.63 11.31 24.48
N ARG A 314 -23.28 11.60 23.35
CA ARG A 314 -24.34 10.74 22.81
C ARG A 314 -23.86 9.31 22.49
N PHE A 315 -22.57 9.16 22.19
CA PHE A 315 -21.91 7.88 21.93
C PHE A 315 -21.28 7.30 23.21
N SER A 316 -21.79 7.67 24.40
CA SER A 316 -21.24 7.24 25.70
C SER A 316 -20.95 5.74 25.79
N PRO A 317 -21.84 4.83 25.35
CA PRO A 317 -21.52 3.39 25.38
C PRO A 317 -20.26 3.02 24.60
N MET A 318 -20.02 3.64 23.43
CA MET A 318 -18.82 3.40 22.63
C MET A 318 -17.58 4.04 23.23
N LEU A 319 -17.73 5.21 23.84
CA LEU A 319 -16.65 5.91 24.53
C LEU A 319 -16.16 5.14 25.78
N VAL A 320 -17.09 4.54 26.54
CA VAL A 320 -16.78 3.65 27.67
C VAL A 320 -16.11 2.38 27.18
N ALA A 321 -16.65 1.71 26.15
CA ALA A 321 -16.05 0.52 25.57
C ALA A 321 -14.64 0.75 24.98
N ALA A 322 -14.33 1.99 24.58
CA ALA A 322 -13.01 2.40 24.13
C ALA A 322 -12.08 2.87 25.29
N GLY A 323 -12.53 2.80 26.55
CA GLY A 323 -11.76 3.21 27.73
C GLY A 323 -11.56 4.73 27.85
N LEU A 324 -12.36 5.55 27.17
CA LEU A 324 -12.13 6.99 27.08
C LEU A 324 -12.86 7.82 28.14
N VAL A 325 -13.88 7.25 28.75
CA VAL A 325 -14.71 7.85 29.80
C VAL A 325 -14.94 6.75 30.83
N GLY A 326 -14.92 7.10 32.13
CA GLY A 326 -15.26 6.13 33.18
C GLY A 326 -16.70 5.63 33.02
N GLU A 327 -16.98 4.40 33.46
CA GLU A 327 -18.36 3.94 33.62
C GLU A 327 -19.10 4.96 34.48
N ALA A 328 -20.19 5.52 33.94
CA ALA A 328 -21.08 6.32 34.76
C ALA A 328 -21.69 5.38 35.81
N ALA A 329 -21.37 5.62 37.08
CA ALA A 329 -22.00 4.96 38.22
C ALA A 329 -23.50 5.27 38.29
#